data_AF-A0A7Y0BE33-F1
#
_entry.id   AF-A0A7Y0BE33-F1
#
_cell.length_a   1.000
_cell.length_b   1.000
_cell.length_c   1.000
_cell.angle_alpha   90.00
_cell.angle_beta   90.00
_cell.angle_gamma   90.00
#
_symmetry.space_group_name_H-M   'P 1'
#
loop_
_entity.id
_entity.type
_entity.pdbx_description
1 polymer ?
#
loop_
_entity_poly.entity_id
_entity_poly.type
_entity_poly.pdbx_seq_one_letter_code
_entity_poly.pdbx_strand_id
1 'polypeptide(L)'
;MTDSPTPGPDAHLDDVRAGAGGAMTDEVGVITGDLTVATYALMDGRAVVLVQYKDADEWYTLTGNPVPVPPGGVAHLHADVLDRVRAGGGAGVPGGSGEASA
;
A
#
# COMPACT_ATOMS: atom_id res chain seq x y z
N MET A 1 1.61 -20.50 -10.88
CA MET A 1 1.98 -19.18 -11.40
C MET A 1 1.04 -18.22 -10.69
N THR A 2 1.51 -17.60 -9.60
CA THR A 2 0.69 -16.63 -8.87
C THR A 2 0.59 -15.40 -9.75
N ASP A 3 -0.63 -14.97 -10.06
CA ASP A 3 -0.86 -13.72 -10.78
C ASP A 3 -0.61 -12.59 -9.77
N SER A 4 0.54 -11.92 -9.88
CA SER A 4 0.87 -10.80 -9.00
C SER A 4 -0.11 -9.65 -9.30
N PRO A 5 -0.67 -8.99 -8.27
CA PRO A 5 -1.63 -7.91 -8.50
C PRO A 5 -0.98 -6.80 -9.33
N THR A 6 -1.69 -6.25 -10.32
CA THR A 6 -1.16 -5.15 -11.14
C THR A 6 -1.90 -3.86 -10.81
N PRO A 7 -1.22 -2.72 -10.65
CA PRO A 7 -1.88 -1.42 -10.49
C PRO A 7 -2.83 -1.14 -11.66
N GLY A 8 -3.98 -0.55 -11.36
CA GLY A 8 -4.87 -0.02 -12.40
C GLY A 8 -4.22 1.13 -13.21
N PRO A 9 -4.71 1.43 -14.42
CA PRO A 9 -4.14 2.47 -15.28
C PRO A 9 -4.18 3.88 -14.68
N ASP A 10 -5.13 4.15 -13.77
CA ASP A 10 -5.31 5.43 -13.08
C ASP A 10 -4.69 5.41 -11.66
N ALA A 11 -3.73 4.52 -11.40
CA ALA A 11 -3.07 4.45 -10.11
C ALA A 11 -2.17 5.68 -9.87
N HIS A 12 -2.26 6.24 -8.67
CA HIS A 12 -1.25 7.15 -8.16
C HIS A 12 0.01 6.36 -7.83
N LEU A 13 1.16 6.79 -8.35
CA LEU A 13 2.46 6.14 -8.21
C LEU A 13 3.47 7.12 -7.65
N ASP A 14 4.11 6.77 -6.54
CA ASP A 14 5.19 7.55 -5.96
C ASP A 14 6.22 6.65 -5.28
N ASP A 15 7.47 7.09 -5.35
CA ASP A 15 8.59 6.43 -4.69
C ASP A 15 8.69 6.84 -3.22
N VAL A 16 9.04 5.87 -2.40
CA VAL A 16 9.17 6.05 -0.96
C VAL A 16 10.24 5.13 -0.39
N ARG A 17 11.06 5.67 0.53
CA ARG A 17 11.91 4.84 1.37
C ARG A 17 11.16 4.43 2.62
N ALA A 18 10.98 3.12 2.81
CA ALA A 18 10.32 2.58 3.99
C ALA A 18 11.13 2.88 5.25
N GLY A 19 10.43 3.34 6.29
CA GLY A 19 10.98 3.59 7.61
C GLY A 19 11.37 2.30 8.35
N ALA A 20 11.86 2.47 9.59
CA ALA A 20 12.24 1.33 10.43
C ALA A 20 11.06 0.37 10.62
N GLY A 21 11.27 -0.94 10.42
CA GLY A 21 10.19 -1.93 10.49
C GLY A 21 9.36 -2.09 9.21
N GLY A 22 9.64 -1.31 8.16
CA GLY A 22 9.12 -1.57 6.80
C GLY A 22 7.62 -1.37 6.60
N ALA A 23 7.16 -1.83 5.44
CA ALA A 23 5.77 -1.90 5.02
C ALA A 23 5.29 -3.36 5.09
N MET A 24 4.12 -3.60 5.68
CA MET A 24 3.57 -4.95 5.82
C MET A 24 2.70 -5.28 4.61
N THR A 25 2.98 -6.42 3.98
CA THR A 25 2.22 -6.96 2.85
C THR A 25 1.60 -8.30 3.21
N ASP A 26 0.50 -8.64 2.53
CA ASP A 26 -0.21 -9.90 2.79
C ASP A 26 0.53 -11.11 2.22
N GLU A 27 1.33 -10.93 1.15
CA GLU A 27 2.00 -12.05 0.48
C GLU A 27 3.37 -12.40 1.07
N VAL A 28 4.19 -11.39 1.38
CA VAL A 28 5.60 -11.58 1.76
C VAL A 28 5.96 -11.03 3.13
N GLY A 29 4.99 -10.46 3.85
CA GLY A 29 5.21 -9.86 5.17
C GLY A 29 5.90 -8.50 5.05
N VAL A 30 6.95 -8.28 5.85
CA VAL A 30 7.60 -6.95 5.91
C VAL A 30 8.58 -6.76 4.75
N ILE A 31 8.34 -5.73 3.93
CA ILE A 31 9.29 -5.24 2.92
C ILE A 31 9.95 -3.92 3.38
N THR A 32 11.22 -3.72 3.05
CA THR A 32 12.03 -2.58 3.53
C THR A 32 12.86 -1.97 2.39
N GLY A 33 13.39 -0.77 2.59
CA GLY A 33 14.23 -0.10 1.58
C GLY A 33 13.45 0.84 0.68
N ASP A 34 13.91 1.02 -0.56
CA ASP A 34 13.27 1.89 -1.54
C ASP A 34 12.15 1.14 -2.28
N LEU A 35 10.93 1.66 -2.15
CA LEU A 35 9.70 1.08 -2.65
C LEU A 35 9.00 2.06 -3.58
N THR A 36 8.15 1.53 -4.46
CA THR A 36 7.16 2.31 -5.19
C THR A 36 5.78 1.91 -4.68
N VAL A 37 4.97 2.89 -4.30
CA VAL A 37 3.59 2.69 -3.84
C VAL A 37 2.65 3.01 -5.00
N ALA A 38 1.68 2.12 -5.24
CA ALA A 38 0.57 2.34 -6.16
C ALA A 38 -0.74 2.43 -5.37
N THR A 39 -1.61 3.38 -5.70
CA THR A 39 -2.96 3.45 -5.10
C THR A 39 -3.99 3.75 -6.17
N TYR A 40 -5.00 2.90 -6.28
CA TYR A 40 -6.09 3.05 -7.25
C TYR A 40 -7.45 2.77 -6.61
N ALA A 41 -8.48 3.49 -7.08
CA ALA A 41 -9.85 3.27 -6.65
C ALA A 41 -10.47 2.06 -7.37
N LEU A 42 -11.36 1.40 -6.64
CA LEU A 42 -12.32 0.43 -7.14
C LEU A 42 -13.67 1.13 -7.40
N MET A 43 -14.51 0.51 -8.22
CA MET A 43 -15.83 1.06 -8.59
C MET A 43 -16.83 1.14 -7.42
N ASP A 44 -16.53 0.51 -6.29
CA ASP A 44 -17.38 0.41 -5.10
C ASP A 44 -17.03 1.44 -4.00
N GLY A 45 -16.19 2.44 -4.32
CA GLY A 45 -15.79 3.49 -3.38
C GLY A 45 -14.69 3.07 -2.39
N ARG A 46 -14.06 1.91 -2.63
CA ARG A 46 -12.85 1.48 -1.93
C ARG A 46 -11.61 1.71 -2.80
N ALA A 47 -10.43 1.55 -2.22
CA ALA A 47 -9.16 1.61 -2.90
C ALA A 47 -8.26 0.44 -2.51
N VAL A 48 -7.36 0.09 -3.43
CA VAL A 48 -6.30 -0.88 -3.23
C VAL A 48 -4.96 -0.15 -3.27
N VAL A 49 -4.09 -0.54 -2.36
CA VAL A 49 -2.72 -0.04 -2.24
C VAL A 49 -1.75 -1.19 -2.50
N LEU A 50 -0.96 -1.09 -3.56
CA LEU A 50 0.09 -2.04 -3.86
C LEU A 50 1.45 -1.40 -3.60
N VAL A 51 2.45 -2.23 -3.36
CA VAL A 51 3.84 -1.84 -3.17
C VAL A 51 4.76 -2.77 -3.93
N GLN A 52 5.79 -2.22 -4.54
CA GLN A 52 6.89 -3.00 -5.11
C GLN A 52 8.21 -2.48 -4.57
N TYR A 53 9.26 -3.28 -4.68
CA TYR A 53 10.61 -2.72 -4.67
C TYR A 53 10.75 -1.77 -5.85
N LYS A 54 11.43 -0.64 -5.64
CA LYS A 54 11.64 0.32 -6.72
C LYS A 54 12.23 -0.36 -7.97
N ASP A 55 11.62 -0.11 -9.13
CA ASP A 55 11.97 -0.67 -10.44
C ASP A 55 11.87 -2.21 -10.58
N ALA A 56 11.25 -2.91 -9.62
CA ALA A 56 10.90 -4.31 -9.75
C ALA A 56 9.67 -4.54 -10.66
N ASP A 57 9.50 -5.76 -11.17
CA ASP A 57 8.30 -6.16 -11.92
C ASP A 57 7.14 -6.62 -11.01
N GLU A 58 7.45 -7.00 -9.77
CA GLU A 58 6.49 -7.64 -8.88
C GLU A 58 5.92 -6.67 -7.83
N TRP A 59 4.59 -6.65 -7.76
CA TRP A 59 3.80 -5.88 -6.81
C TRP A 59 3.21 -6.79 -5.73
N TYR A 60 3.08 -6.24 -4.54
CA TYR A 60 2.54 -6.88 -3.35
C TYR A 60 1.41 -6.03 -2.76
N THR A 61 0.41 -6.67 -2.17
CA THR A 61 -0.72 -5.98 -1.57
C THR A 61 -0.34 -5.49 -0.19
N LEU A 62 -0.47 -4.18 0.05
CA LEU A 62 -0.26 -3.64 1.40
C LEU A 62 -1.37 -4.14 2.34
N THR A 63 -0.99 -4.66 3.50
CA THR A 63 -1.94 -5.27 4.45
C THR A 63 -3.02 -4.29 4.89
N GLY A 64 -4.24 -4.79 4.97
CA GLY A 64 -5.44 -4.02 5.34
C GLY A 64 -6.30 -3.57 4.17
N ASN A 65 -5.93 -3.95 2.94
CA ASN A 65 -6.75 -3.74 1.75
C ASN A 65 -7.98 -4.66 1.68
N PRO A 66 -9.03 -4.26 0.93
CA PRO A 66 -9.25 -2.92 0.40
C PRO A 66 -9.75 -1.96 1.47
N VAL A 67 -9.42 -0.66 1.35
CA VAL A 67 -9.82 0.37 2.32
C VAL A 67 -10.86 1.33 1.74
N PRO A 68 -11.75 1.93 2.54
CA PRO A 68 -12.65 2.97 2.08
C PRO A 68 -11.88 4.21 1.61
N VAL A 69 -12.32 4.82 0.50
CA VAL A 69 -11.73 6.08 0.03
C VAL A 69 -12.16 7.21 0.99
N PRO A 70 -11.22 7.96 1.59
CA PRO A 70 -11.55 9.05 2.50
C PRO A 70 -12.22 10.22 1.75
N PRO A 71 -12.86 11.17 2.45
CA PRO A 71 -13.47 12.35 1.82
C PRO A 71 -12.51 13.18 0.94
N GLY A 72 -11.20 13.12 1.22
CA GLY A 72 -10.16 13.75 0.40
C GLY A 72 -9.81 13.01 -0.90
N GLY A 73 -10.46 11.87 -1.18
CA GLY A 73 -10.26 11.07 -2.38
C GLY A 73 -9.02 10.16 -2.33
N VAL A 74 -8.76 9.48 -3.46
CA VAL A 74 -7.66 8.51 -3.63
C VAL A 74 -6.30 9.18 -3.45
N ALA A 75 -6.12 10.39 -3.97
CA ALA A 75 -4.86 11.13 -3.83
C ALA A 75 -4.53 11.44 -2.36
N HIS A 76 -5.54 11.75 -1.54
CA HIS A 76 -5.34 11.96 -0.11
C HIS A 76 -4.96 10.67 0.61
N LEU A 77 -5.64 9.56 0.30
CA LEU A 77 -5.27 8.24 0.80
C LEU A 77 -3.82 7.88 0.41
N HIS A 78 -3.45 8.12 -0.85
CA HIS A 78 -2.11 7.84 -1.35
C HIS A 78 -1.04 8.61 -0.58
N ALA A 79 -1.25 9.92 -0.34
CA ALA A 79 -0.34 10.73 0.45
C ALA A 79 -0.21 10.23 1.90
N ASP A 80 -1.31 9.80 2.51
CA ASP A 80 -1.33 9.27 3.88
C ASP A 80 -0.57 7.94 3.99
N VAL A 81 -0.74 7.07 2.99
CA VAL A 81 0.03 5.81 2.85
C VAL A 81 1.53 6.11 2.74
N LEU A 82 1.93 7.07 1.90
CA LEU A 82 3.34 7.44 1.74
C LEU A 82 3.94 7.92 3.07
N ASP A 83 3.23 8.77 3.81
CA ASP A 83 3.69 9.25 5.12
C ASP A 83 3.88 8.10 6.11
N ARG A 84 2.91 7.18 6.16
CA ARG A 84 2.97 6.01 7.04
C ARG A 84 4.10 5.05 6.69
N VAL A 85 4.30 4.77 5.40
CA VAL A 85 5.42 3.93 4.95
C VAL A 85 6.76 4.58 5.28
N ARG A 86 6.89 5.91 5.17
CA ARG A 86 8.09 6.66 5.59
C ARG A 86 8.32 6.60 7.09
N ALA A 87 7.25 6.71 7.88
CA ALA A 87 7.33 6.60 9.33
C ALA A 87 7.76 5.19 9.78
N GLY A 88 7.32 4.14 9.07
CA GLY A 88 7.65 2.74 9.34
C GLY A 88 6.72 2.08 10.38
N GLY A 89 7.24 1.08 11.09
CA GLY A 89 6.55 0.34 12.14
C GLY A 89 5.72 -0.86 11.65
N GLY A 90 6.01 -1.41 10.48
CA GLY A 90 5.17 -2.43 9.85
C GLY A 90 3.92 -1.80 9.23
N ALA A 91 4.12 -0.69 8.51
CA ALA A 91 3.04 0.12 7.98
C ALA A 91 2.13 -0.68 7.03
N GLY A 92 0.87 -0.89 7.43
CA GLY A 92 -0.26 -1.24 6.56
C GLY A 92 -1.07 -0.01 6.15
N VAL A 93 -2.20 -0.20 5.48
CA VAL A 93 -3.05 0.88 4.95
C VAL A 93 -3.84 1.59 6.06
N PRO A 94 -4.11 2.91 5.99
CA PRO A 94 -4.90 3.63 6.99
C PRO A 94 -6.30 3.03 7.15
N GLY A 95 -6.70 2.71 8.39
CA GLY A 95 -8.04 2.21 8.69
C GLY A 95 -8.32 0.78 8.21
N GLY A 96 -7.34 0.09 7.62
CA GLY A 96 -7.40 -1.36 7.48
C GLY A 96 -7.54 -1.95 8.88
N SER A 97 -8.56 -2.79 9.08
CA SER A 97 -8.75 -3.52 10.33
C SER A 97 -7.57 -4.46 10.53
N GLY A 98 -6.48 -3.92 11.08
CA GLY A 98 -5.54 -4.70 11.84
C GLY A 98 -6.31 -5.22 13.03
N GLU A 99 -6.82 -6.44 12.95
CA GLU A 99 -6.95 -7.25 14.15
C GLU A 99 -5.54 -7.46 14.71
N ALA A 100 -5.08 -6.46 15.45
CA ALA A 100 -4.26 -6.70 16.62
C ALA A 100 -5.19 -7.32 17.68
N SER A 101 -5.40 -8.63 17.63
CA SER A 101 -5.98 -9.46 18.69
C SER A 101 -5.12 -10.72 18.75
N ALA A 102 -4.15 -10.82 19.66
CA ALA A 102 -4.26 -11.18 21.08
C ALA A 102 -3.81 -12.64 21.29
#